data_AF-A0A969D1B1-F1
#
_entry.id   AF-A0A969D1B1-F1
#
_cell.length_a   1.000
_cell.length_b   1.000
_cell.length_c   1.000
_cell.angle_alpha   90.00
_cell.angle_beta   90.00
_cell.angle_gamma   90.00
#
_symmetry.space_group_name_H-M   'P 1'
#
loop_
_entity.id
_entity.type
_entity.pdbx_description
1 polymer ?
#
loop_
_entity_poly.entity_id
_entity_poly.type
_entity_poly.pdbx_seq_one_letter_code
_entity_poly.pdbx_strand_id
1 'polypeptide(L)'
;MARQIVDERRKMGNYAPMPVLMNAMQLPWIDDEAMHYFISDEGHRGIAFLAVVTSNPLTVMALEGLIRLDKITYPCCHFAEEAEAIRWLKGLQATIPVNKNLQFLLQ
;
A
#
# COMPACT_ATOMS: atom_id res chain seq x y z
N MET A 1 -10.48 -7.28 8.86
CA MET A 1 -9.16 -6.62 8.75
C MET A 1 -9.15 -5.56 7.66
N ALA A 2 -9.53 -5.87 6.42
CA ALA A 2 -9.57 -4.88 5.31
C ALA A 2 -10.40 -3.61 5.64
N ARG A 3 -11.57 -3.76 6.25
CA ARG A 3 -12.45 -2.64 6.63
C ARG A 3 -11.82 -1.64 7.61
N GLN A 4 -11.02 -2.09 8.57
CA GLN A 4 -10.32 -1.20 9.51
C GLN A 4 -9.26 -0.34 8.81
N ILE A 5 -8.55 -0.90 7.82
CA ILE A 5 -7.56 -0.15 7.04
C ILE A 5 -8.25 0.96 6.23
N VAL A 6 -9.42 0.66 5.66
CA VAL A 6 -10.24 1.63 4.92
C VAL A 6 -10.79 2.72 5.84
N ASP A 7 -11.29 2.35 7.01
CA ASP A 7 -11.84 3.30 7.98
C ASP A 7 -10.76 4.22 8.57
N GLU A 8 -9.57 3.69 8.89
CA GLU A 8 -8.43 4.51 9.33
C GLU A 8 -7.93 5.44 8.22
N ARG A 9 -7.93 4.99 6.96
CA ARG A 9 -7.61 5.88 5.82
C ARG A 9 -8.63 6.99 5.62
N ARG A 10 -9.93 6.68 5.76
CA ARG A 10 -10.99 7.69 5.65
C ARG A 10 -10.86 8.78 6.72
N LYS A 11 -10.37 8.42 7.92
CA LYS A 11 -10.10 9.38 9.01
C LYS A 11 -8.90 10.31 8.76
N MET A 12 -7.93 9.91 7.92
CA MET A 12 -6.76 10.75 7.60
C MET A 12 -7.06 11.93 6.66
N GLY A 13 -8.33 12.15 6.30
CA GLY A 13 -8.92 13.48 6.16
C GLY A 13 -8.51 14.39 4.99
N ASN A 14 -7.43 14.10 4.23
CA ASN A 14 -6.94 15.05 3.23
C ASN A 14 -6.60 14.47 1.85
N TYR A 15 -6.91 13.20 1.59
CA TYR A 15 -6.67 12.54 0.29
C TYR A 15 -5.24 12.69 -0.27
N ALA A 16 -4.28 13.08 0.59
CA ALA A 16 -2.90 13.26 0.20
C ALA A 16 -2.32 11.88 -0.14
N PRO A 17 -1.67 11.73 -1.31
CA PRO A 17 -0.99 10.49 -1.65
C PRO A 17 0.01 10.12 -0.55
N MET A 18 -0.12 8.91 0.01
CA MET A 18 0.73 8.43 1.10
C MET A 18 1.38 7.08 0.76
N PRO A 19 2.60 6.82 1.26
CA PRO A 19 3.21 5.50 1.20
C PRO A 19 2.45 4.53 2.11
N VAL A 20 2.22 3.31 1.65
CA VAL A 20 1.44 2.30 2.36
C VAL A 20 2.28 1.04 2.52
N LEU A 21 2.35 0.57 3.76
CA LEU A 21 2.89 -0.75 4.11
C LEU A 21 1.73 -1.71 4.37
N MET A 22 1.67 -2.81 3.64
CA MET A 22 0.73 -3.89 3.88
C MET A 22 1.50 -5.11 4.40
N ASN A 23 1.33 -5.44 5.68
CA ASN A 23 1.87 -6.68 6.23
C ASN A 23 0.84 -7.82 6.05
N ALA A 24 1.18 -8.76 5.17
CA ALA A 24 0.38 -9.93 4.81
C ALA A 24 1.08 -11.25 5.20
N MET A 25 2.01 -11.22 6.16
CA MET A 25 2.76 -12.41 6.61
C MET A 25 1.87 -13.47 7.24
N GLN A 26 0.77 -13.05 7.89
CA GLN A 26 -0.17 -13.95 8.54
C GLN A 26 -1.36 -14.33 7.65
N LEU A 27 -1.41 -13.84 6.40
CA LEU A 27 -2.51 -14.12 5.50
C LEU A 27 -2.21 -15.37 4.66
N PRO A 28 -3.03 -16.43 4.79
CA PRO A 28 -2.85 -17.65 3.99
C PRO A 28 -3.19 -17.44 2.52
N TRP A 29 -4.05 -16.47 2.22
CA TRP A 29 -4.41 -16.04 0.86
C TRP A 29 -5.08 -14.66 0.92
N ILE A 30 -5.18 -13.98 -0.23
CA ILE A 30 -5.97 -12.75 -0.38
C ILE A 30 -7.30 -13.16 -1.03
N ASP A 31 -8.42 -12.77 -0.43
CA ASP A 31 -9.73 -13.06 -0.98
C ASP A 31 -10.06 -12.23 -2.23
N ASP A 32 -10.93 -12.78 -3.08
CA ASP A 32 -11.31 -12.15 -4.35
C ASP A 32 -11.96 -10.78 -4.15
N GLU A 33 -12.63 -10.57 -3.01
CA GLU A 33 -13.24 -9.29 -2.67
C GLU A 33 -12.19 -8.22 -2.35
N ALA A 34 -11.17 -8.55 -1.57
CA ALA A 34 -10.03 -7.68 -1.30
C ALA A 34 -9.24 -7.40 -2.58
N MET A 35 -9.03 -8.42 -3.44
CA MET A 35 -8.41 -8.23 -4.75
C MET A 35 -9.20 -7.25 -5.61
N HIS A 36 -10.53 -7.40 -5.70
CA HIS A 36 -11.41 -6.47 -6.41
C HIS A 36 -11.38 -5.06 -5.82
N TYR A 37 -11.32 -4.96 -4.49
CA TYR A 37 -11.19 -3.66 -3.83
C TYR A 37 -9.86 -2.99 -4.20
N PHE A 38 -8.74 -3.73 -4.16
CA PHE A 38 -7.42 -3.17 -4.46
C PHE A 38 -7.26 -2.67 -5.89
N ILE A 39 -7.98 -3.25 -6.86
CA ILE A 39 -7.97 -2.79 -8.26
C ILE A 39 -9.03 -1.73 -8.57
N SER A 40 -9.88 -1.40 -7.61
CA SER A 40 -10.93 -0.39 -7.79
C SER A 40 -10.38 1.02 -7.65
N ASP A 41 -11.08 1.99 -8.24
CA ASP A 41 -10.75 3.42 -8.07
C ASP A 41 -10.73 3.86 -6.59
N GLU A 42 -11.53 3.20 -5.75
CA GLU A 42 -11.55 3.45 -4.31
C GLU A 42 -10.30 2.88 -3.62
N GLY A 43 -9.90 1.65 -3.96
CA GLY A 43 -8.70 1.02 -3.42
C GLY A 43 -7.42 1.78 -3.75
N HIS A 44 -7.35 2.35 -4.95
CA HIS A 44 -6.22 3.15 -5.41
C HIS A 44 -6.13 4.52 -4.75
N ARG A 45 -7.26 5.07 -4.29
CA ARG A 45 -7.33 6.45 -3.84
C ARG A 45 -6.40 6.70 -2.63
N GLY A 46 -5.53 7.70 -2.78
CA GLY A 46 -4.59 8.11 -1.74
C GLY A 46 -3.36 7.24 -1.58
N ILE A 47 -3.14 6.23 -2.44
CA ILE A 47 -1.90 5.45 -2.44
C ILE A 47 -0.88 6.11 -3.36
N ALA A 48 0.24 6.57 -2.78
CA ALA A 48 1.40 7.01 -3.57
C ALA A 48 2.27 5.81 -3.97
N PHE A 49 2.54 4.93 -3.00
CA PHE A 49 3.37 3.73 -3.15
C PHE A 49 2.82 2.63 -2.26
N LEU A 50 2.96 1.37 -2.69
CA LEU A 50 2.55 0.21 -1.92
C LEU A 50 3.72 -0.76 -1.74
N ALA A 51 4.07 -1.07 -0.50
CA ALA A 51 4.97 -2.17 -0.17
C ALA A 51 4.17 -3.29 0.50
N VAL A 52 4.27 -4.51 -0.02
CA VAL A 52 3.58 -5.68 0.54
C VAL A 52 4.59 -6.65 1.11
N VAL A 53 4.45 -6.96 2.39
CA VAL A 53 5.31 -7.90 3.11
C VAL A 53 4.61 -9.24 3.23
N THR A 54 5.13 -10.25 2.55
CA THR A 54 4.60 -11.62 2.66
C THR A 54 5.68 -12.65 2.34
N SER A 55 5.63 -13.81 2.98
CA SER A 55 6.46 -14.98 2.66
C SER A 55 5.69 -16.05 1.90
N ASN A 56 4.40 -15.81 1.64
CA ASN A 56 3.53 -16.80 1.02
C ASN A 56 3.64 -16.75 -0.51
N PRO A 57 4.11 -17.82 -1.18
CA PRO A 57 4.33 -17.81 -2.63
C PRO A 57 3.05 -17.60 -3.43
N LEU A 58 1.89 -18.08 -2.95
CA LEU A 58 0.61 -17.87 -3.63
C LEU A 58 0.21 -16.40 -3.62
N THR A 59 0.40 -15.74 -2.49
CA THR A 59 0.16 -14.30 -2.34
C THR A 59 1.09 -13.49 -3.24
N VAL A 60 2.36 -13.87 -3.35
CA VAL A 60 3.33 -13.22 -4.25
C VAL A 60 2.87 -13.34 -5.70
N MET A 61 2.49 -14.54 -6.15
CA MET A 61 2.01 -14.75 -7.52
C MET A 61 0.75 -13.91 -7.85
N ALA A 62 -0.18 -13.81 -6.90
CA ALA A 62 -1.38 -12.99 -7.08
C ALA A 62 -1.04 -11.50 -7.22
N LEU A 63 -0.16 -10.99 -6.36
CA LEU A 63 0.31 -9.59 -6.41
C LEU A 63 1.06 -9.28 -7.69
N GLU A 64 1.97 -10.15 -8.13
CA GLU A 64 2.67 -9.99 -9.41
C GLU A 64 1.69 -9.98 -10.59
N GLY A 65 0.66 -10.83 -10.54
CA GLY A 65 -0.41 -10.84 -11.53
C GLY A 65 -1.15 -9.51 -11.61
N LEU A 66 -1.49 -8.92 -10.46
CA LEU A 66 -2.13 -7.60 -10.41
C LEU A 66 -1.24 -6.50 -10.99
N ILE A 67 0.05 -6.50 -10.66
CA ILE A 67 1.01 -5.51 -11.14
C ILE A 67 1.20 -5.64 -12.66
N ARG A 68 1.33 -6.87 -13.18
CA ARG A 68 1.56 -7.11 -14.62
C ARG A 68 0.36 -6.79 -15.50
N LEU A 69 -0.86 -6.91 -14.97
CA LEU A 69 -2.08 -6.59 -15.71
C LEU A 69 -2.37 -5.08 -15.77
N ASP A 70 -1.43 -4.24 -15.31
CA ASP A 70 -1.55 -2.77 -15.24
C ASP A 70 -2.80 -2.32 -14.49
N LYS A 71 -3.30 -3.19 -13.60
CA LYS A 71 -4.46 -2.92 -12.75
C LYS A 71 -4.11 -2.04 -11.56
N ILE A 72 -2.82 -1.76 -11.34
CA ILE A 72 -2.31 -0.92 -10.26
C ILE A 72 -1.54 0.23 -10.90
N THR A 73 -2.00 1.46 -10.69
CA THR A 73 -1.43 2.67 -11.33
C THR A 73 -0.31 3.34 -10.53
N TYR A 74 0.04 2.81 -9.36
CA TYR A 74 1.10 3.30 -8.48
C TYR A 74 2.23 2.28 -8.33
N PRO A 75 3.47 2.72 -8.03
CA PRO A 75 4.57 1.79 -7.79
C PRO A 75 4.25 0.85 -6.62
N CYS A 76 4.31 -0.44 -6.90
CA CYS A 76 4.06 -1.52 -5.96
C CYS A 76 5.23 -2.49 -5.95
N CYS A 77 5.67 -2.92 -4.76
CA CYS A 77 6.76 -3.87 -4.61
C CYS A 77 6.48 -4.87 -3.48
N HIS A 78 6.96 -6.09 -3.66
CA HIS A 78 6.87 -7.17 -2.68
C HIS A 78 8.19 -7.31 -1.91
N PHE A 79 8.09 -7.62 -0.62
CA PHE A 79 9.22 -7.88 0.26
C PHE A 79 8.96 -9.12 1.13
N ALA A 80 10.02 -9.87 1.42
CA ALA A 80 9.97 -10.93 2.42
C ALA A 80 10.15 -10.39 3.85
N GLU A 81 10.83 -9.24 4.00
CA GLU A 81 11.13 -8.63 5.29
C GLU A 81 10.53 -7.23 5.41
N GLU A 82 9.94 -6.94 6.58
CA GLU A 82 9.31 -5.65 6.86
C GLU A 82 10.33 -4.50 6.87
N ALA A 83 11.55 -4.75 7.37
CA ALA A 83 12.59 -3.74 7.46
C ALA A 83 13.03 -3.21 6.08
N GLU A 84 13.05 -4.08 5.07
CA GLU A 84 13.37 -3.71 3.69
C GLU A 84 12.23 -2.92 3.06
N ALA A 85 10.99 -3.35 3.26
CA ALA A 85 9.80 -2.64 2.79
C ALA A 85 9.74 -1.21 3.34
N ILE A 86 9.99 -1.02 4.63
CA ILE A 86 10.03 0.30 5.26
C ILE A 86 11.17 1.16 4.66
N ARG A 87 12.35 0.57 4.45
CA ARG A 87 13.48 1.30 3.85
C ARG A 87 13.15 1.79 2.44
N TRP A 88 12.52 0.94 1.64
CA TRP A 88 12.07 1.28 0.30
C TRP A 88 11.02 2.41 0.32
N LEU A 89 10.00 2.29 1.17
CA LEU A 89 8.97 3.33 1.32
C LEU A 89 9.57 4.68 1.75
N LYS A 90 10.51 4.69 2.69
CA LYS A 90 11.21 5.92 3.14
C LYS A 90 12.04 6.55 2.03
N GLY A 91 12.73 5.74 1.24
CA GLY A 91 13.49 6.23 0.08
C GLY A 91 12.60 6.92 -0.96
N LEU A 92 11.38 6.40 -1.14
CA LEU A 92 10.39 6.98 -2.05
C LEU A 92 9.60 8.14 -1.45
N GLN A 93 9.38 8.18 -0.14
CA GLN A 93 8.70 9.31 0.50
C GLN A 93 9.41 10.64 0.24
N ALA A 94 10.74 10.62 0.06
CA ALA A 94 11.52 11.79 -0.32
C ALA A 94 11.16 12.36 -1.71
N THR A 95 10.43 11.61 -2.55
CA THR A 95 10.01 12.04 -3.89
C THR A 95 8.56 12.55 -3.93
N ILE A 96 7.76 12.34 -2.87
CA ILE A 96 6.41 12.92 -2.77
C ILE A 96 6.56 14.40 -2.42
N PRO A 97 6.00 15.34 -3.21
CA PRO A 97 6.00 16.74 -2.84
C PRO A 97 5.22 16.92 -1.53
N VAL A 98 5.96 17.11 -0.43
CA VAL A 98 5.37 17.36 0.89
C VAL A 98 4.64 18.70 0.81
N ASN A 99 3.32 18.68 0.99
CA ASN A 99 2.55 19.90 1.20
C ASN A 99 3.09 20.54 2.50
N LYS A 100 3.80 21.67 2.37
CA LYS A 100 4.53 22.33 3.47
C LYS A 100 3.64 22.67 4.67
N ASN A 101 2.32 22.67 4.51
CA ASN A 101 1.36 22.90 5.57
C ASN A 101 1.27 21.77 6.63
N LEU A 102 1.84 20.59 6.39
CA LEU A 102 1.82 19.47 7.37
C LEU A 102 3.07 19.39 8.25
N GLN A 103 4.10 20.23 8.04
CA GLN A 103 5.31 20.23 8.87
C GLN A 103 5.06 20.67 10.33
N PHE A 104 3.92 21.31 10.61
CA PHE A 104 3.55 21.76 11.95
C PHE A 104 3.00 20.66 12.88
N LEU A 105 2.68 19.47 12.36
CA LEU A 105 2.08 18.39 13.16
C LEU A 105 3.08 17.34 13.67
N LEU A 106 4.38 17.54 13.43
CA LEU A 106 5.45 16.64 13.87
C LEU A 106 6.51 17.32 14.75
N GLN A 107 6.20 18.51 15.29
CA GLN A 107 6.96 19.14 16.39
C GLN A 107 6.25 18.87 17.71
#